data_AF-A0A0F9VWN2-F1
#
_entry.id   AF-A0A0F9VWN2-F1
#
_cell.length_a   1.000
_cell.length_b   1.000
_cell.length_c   1.000
_cell.angle_alpha   90.00
_cell.angle_beta   90.00
_cell.angle_gamma   90.00
#
_symmetry.space_group_name_H-M   'P 1'
#
loop_
_entity.id
_entity.type
_entity.pdbx_description
1 polymer ?
#
loop_
_entity_poly.entity_id
_entity_poly.type
_entity_poly.pdbx_seq_one_letter_code
_entity_poly.pdbx_strand_id
1 'polypeptide(L)'
;MRCSKCNLIEPICTFGPGDTGRYGHPKFYEMLEAMAELHSRKNHDYAGTSDPLKNLRACERLEIKPFIGVMVRLQDKWSRLEEFIKSGKLMVKGESVKDTLMDNAVYSILAIILYEEQEEADPDDTLGDAQCEQP
;
A
#
# COMPACT_ATOMS: atom_id res chain seq x y z
N MET A 1 -23.88 26.56 26.13
CA MET A 1 -23.65 26.02 27.49
C MET A 1 -22.36 25.21 27.45
N ARG A 2 -21.52 25.21 28.50
CA ARG A 2 -20.28 24.41 28.54
C ARG A 2 -20.55 23.06 29.20
N CYS A 3 -20.01 21.98 28.66
CA CYS A 3 -20.13 20.64 29.22
C CYS A 3 -19.44 20.55 30.60
N SER A 4 -20.15 20.07 31.62
CA SER A 4 -19.70 19.99 33.01
C SER A 4 -18.54 19.01 33.26
N LYS A 5 -18.18 18.18 32.27
CA LYS A 5 -17.05 17.23 32.36
C LYS A 5 -15.74 17.74 31.77
N CYS A 6 -15.76 18.70 30.83
CA CYS A 6 -14.57 19.09 30.08
C CYS A 6 -14.45 20.59 29.76
N ASN A 7 -15.42 21.42 30.16
CA ASN A 7 -15.37 22.90 30.13
C ASN A 7 -15.11 23.56 28.75
N LEU A 8 -15.38 22.87 27.64
CA LEU A 8 -15.28 23.40 26.26
C LEU A 8 -16.65 23.86 25.70
N ILE A 9 -16.60 24.74 24.69
CA ILE A 9 -17.76 25.38 24.03
C ILE A 9 -18.19 24.51 22.83
N GLU A 10 -19.47 24.14 22.76
CA GLU A 10 -20.04 23.29 21.70
C GLU A 10 -20.02 23.96 20.31
N PRO A 11 -19.64 23.24 19.23
CA PRO A 11 -20.61 22.39 18.53
C PRO A 11 -20.08 21.04 17.98
N ILE A 12 -19.12 20.39 18.65
CA ILE A 12 -18.55 19.10 18.19
C ILE A 12 -18.90 17.95 19.16
N CYS A 13 -20.08 18.02 19.78
CA CYS A 13 -20.58 16.98 20.68
C CYS A 13 -21.26 15.83 19.92
N THR A 14 -20.56 15.21 18.98
CA THR A 14 -20.95 13.89 18.42
C THR A 14 -19.72 12.97 18.33
N PHE A 15 -19.06 12.76 19.48
CA PHE A 15 -18.14 11.63 19.66
C PHE A 15 -18.96 10.42 20.11
N GLY A 16 -19.27 9.51 19.18
CA GLY A 16 -19.57 8.13 19.52
C GLY A 16 -18.24 7.35 19.60
N PRO A 17 -17.85 6.78 20.76
CA PRO A 17 -16.57 6.12 20.90
C PRO A 17 -16.64 4.69 20.35
N GLY A 18 -15.98 4.46 19.22
CA GLY A 18 -15.20 3.24 19.02
C GLY A 18 -13.81 3.48 19.62
N ASP A 19 -13.36 2.56 20.45
CA ASP A 19 -12.27 2.61 21.45
C ASP A 19 -10.85 3.03 21.00
N THR A 20 -10.64 3.55 19.79
CA THR A 20 -9.30 3.85 19.25
C THR A 20 -9.09 5.31 18.85
N GLY A 21 -10.08 6.18 19.01
CA GLY A 21 -9.95 7.61 18.67
C GLY A 21 -9.75 7.89 17.17
N ARG A 22 -10.01 6.91 16.31
CA ARG A 22 -9.89 7.03 14.85
C ARG A 22 -11.26 7.15 14.18
N TYR A 23 -11.34 8.01 13.17
CA TYR A 23 -12.54 8.19 12.35
C TYR A 23 -12.45 7.30 11.11
N GLY A 24 -12.94 6.06 11.23
CA GLY A 24 -12.93 5.10 10.12
C GLY A 24 -13.59 3.78 10.49
N HIS A 25 -13.89 2.94 9.49
CA HIS A 25 -14.47 1.62 9.74
C HIS A 25 -13.45 0.76 10.53
N PRO A 26 -13.78 0.16 11.69
CA PRO A 26 -12.81 -0.55 12.53
C PRO A 26 -12.00 -1.62 11.79
N LYS A 27 -12.67 -2.43 10.96
CA LYS A 27 -12.01 -3.42 10.08
C LYS A 27 -10.94 -2.86 9.15
N PHE A 28 -11.01 -1.59 8.76
CA PHE A 28 -9.94 -0.99 7.96
C PHE A 28 -8.62 -1.00 8.72
N TYR A 29 -8.65 -0.65 10.01
CA TYR A 29 -7.46 -0.66 10.86
C TYR A 29 -6.97 -2.09 11.16
N GLU A 30 -7.89 -3.06 11.33
CA GLU A 30 -7.52 -4.48 11.39
C GLU A 30 -6.80 -4.92 10.11
N MET A 31 -7.23 -4.43 8.94
CA MET A 31 -6.56 -4.75 7.67
C MET A 31 -5.18 -4.09 7.56
N LEU A 32 -4.97 -2.90 8.13
CA LEU A 32 -3.63 -2.29 8.18
C LEU A 32 -2.66 -3.13 9.03
N GLU A 33 -3.12 -3.63 10.18
CA GLU A 33 -2.31 -4.53 11.02
C GLU A 33 -2.00 -5.84 10.29
N ALA A 34 -3.01 -6.44 9.64
CA ALA A 34 -2.81 -7.63 8.82
C ALA A 34 -1.86 -7.37 7.64
N MET A 35 -1.88 -6.18 7.04
CA MET A 35 -0.98 -5.77 5.97
C MET A 35 0.47 -5.68 6.47
N ALA A 36 0.69 -5.08 7.65
CA ALA A 36 2.01 -4.99 8.26
C ALA A 36 2.59 -6.38 8.57
N GLU A 37 1.79 -7.27 9.13
CA GLU A 37 2.19 -8.66 9.39
C GLU A 37 2.47 -9.40 8.07
N LEU A 38 1.62 -9.25 7.04
CA LEU A 38 1.84 -9.86 5.74
C LEU A 38 3.15 -9.39 5.12
N HIS A 39 3.43 -8.08 5.15
CA HIS A 39 4.68 -7.52 4.66
C HIS A 39 5.88 -8.10 5.42
N SER A 40 5.84 -8.08 6.76
CA SER A 40 6.91 -8.63 7.60
C SER A 40 7.20 -10.10 7.27
N ARG A 41 6.14 -10.92 7.16
CA ARG A 41 6.24 -12.35 6.87
C ARG A 41 6.77 -12.64 5.46
N LYS A 42 6.39 -11.83 4.45
CA LYS A 42 6.96 -11.92 3.09
C LYS A 42 8.41 -11.45 3.03
N ASN A 43 8.75 -10.46 3.84
CA ASN A 43 10.09 -9.91 3.89
C ASN A 43 11.04 -10.74 4.77
N HIS A 44 10.49 -11.62 5.61
CA HIS A 44 11.26 -12.52 6.48
C HIS A 44 12.27 -13.38 5.70
N ASP A 45 11.89 -13.87 4.50
CA ASP A 45 12.78 -14.63 3.63
C ASP A 45 13.97 -13.78 3.10
N TYR A 46 13.86 -12.47 3.21
CA TYR A 46 14.87 -11.48 2.85
C TYR A 46 15.50 -10.79 4.07
N ALA A 47 15.05 -11.06 5.30
CA ALA A 47 15.43 -10.34 6.52
C ALA A 47 16.91 -10.50 6.94
N GLY A 48 17.70 -11.29 6.20
CA GLY A 48 19.16 -11.39 6.35
C GLY A 48 19.96 -10.44 5.45
N THR A 49 19.30 -9.60 4.63
CA THR A 49 19.98 -8.65 3.74
C THR A 49 20.09 -7.27 4.38
N SER A 50 21.22 -6.58 4.16
CA SER A 50 21.41 -5.19 4.59
C SER A 50 20.44 -4.20 3.91
N ASP A 51 19.81 -4.63 2.82
CA ASP A 51 18.81 -3.88 2.07
C ASP A 51 17.49 -4.68 2.05
N PRO A 52 16.44 -4.22 2.75
CA PRO A 52 15.11 -4.86 2.77
C PRO A 52 14.38 -4.86 1.41
N LEU A 53 14.83 -4.05 0.44
CA LEU A 53 14.22 -3.91 -0.89
C LEU A 53 15.05 -4.58 -2.00
N LYS A 54 16.11 -5.31 -1.63
CA LYS A 54 17.08 -5.92 -2.56
C LYS A 54 16.42 -6.74 -3.67
N ASN A 55 15.35 -7.47 -3.37
CA ASN A 55 14.61 -8.27 -4.34
C ASN A 55 13.88 -7.41 -5.38
N LEU A 56 13.41 -6.22 -5.00
CA LEU A 56 12.78 -5.25 -5.90
C LEU A 56 13.83 -4.54 -6.74
N ARG A 57 14.99 -4.22 -6.15
CA ARG A 57 16.14 -3.63 -6.86
C ARG A 57 16.83 -4.59 -7.81
N ALA A 58 16.56 -5.90 -7.71
CA ALA A 58 17.16 -6.87 -8.59
C ALA A 58 16.87 -6.62 -10.09
N CYS A 59 15.90 -5.79 -10.47
CA CYS A 59 15.69 -5.41 -11.88
C CYS A 59 16.73 -4.39 -12.40
N GLU A 60 17.50 -3.73 -11.53
CA GLU A 60 18.55 -2.77 -11.91
C GLU A 60 19.65 -3.44 -12.75
N ARG A 61 19.90 -4.74 -12.56
CA ARG A 61 20.82 -5.53 -13.41
C ARG A 61 20.39 -5.63 -14.87
N LEU A 62 19.15 -5.26 -15.17
CA LEU A 62 18.58 -5.16 -16.51
C LEU A 62 18.35 -3.69 -16.92
N GLU A 63 18.95 -2.74 -16.19
CA GLU A 63 18.79 -1.29 -16.41
C GLU A 63 17.34 -0.81 -16.25
N ILE A 64 16.54 -1.53 -15.46
CA ILE A 64 15.16 -1.16 -15.13
C ILE A 64 15.13 -0.54 -13.74
N LYS A 65 14.53 0.65 -13.65
CA LYS A 65 14.29 1.33 -12.38
C LYS A 65 13.41 0.46 -11.45
N PRO A 66 13.75 0.31 -10.15
CA PRO A 66 12.98 -0.49 -9.20
C PRO A 66 11.49 -0.16 -9.15
N PHE A 67 11.14 1.13 -9.19
CA PHE A 67 9.74 1.59 -9.24
C PHE A 67 8.98 0.98 -10.43
N ILE A 68 9.55 1.05 -11.64
CA ILE A 68 8.97 0.43 -12.84
C ILE A 68 8.82 -1.08 -12.65
N GLY A 69 9.84 -1.73 -12.07
CA GLY A 69 9.77 -3.15 -11.72
C GLY A 69 8.59 -3.49 -10.83
N VAL A 70 8.30 -2.67 -9.81
CA VAL A 70 7.14 -2.85 -8.93
C VAL A 70 5.81 -2.60 -9.67
N MET A 71 5.75 -1.62 -10.57
CA MET A 71 4.54 -1.36 -11.38
C MET A 71 4.16 -2.58 -12.23
N VAL A 72 5.14 -3.28 -12.80
CA VAL A 72 4.89 -4.54 -13.53
C VAL A 72 4.30 -5.62 -12.61
N ARG A 73 4.82 -5.75 -11.38
CA ARG A 73 4.31 -6.74 -10.42
C ARG A 73 2.88 -6.43 -9.97
N LEU A 74 2.56 -5.16 -9.79
CA LEU A 74 1.18 -4.69 -9.54
C LEU A 74 0.27 -5.05 -10.71
N GLN A 75 0.73 -4.82 -11.94
CA GLN A 75 -0.03 -5.16 -13.14
C GLN A 75 -0.31 -6.67 -13.25
N ASP A 76 0.67 -7.53 -12.99
CA ASP A 76 0.48 -9.00 -13.00
C ASP A 76 -0.63 -9.44 -12.04
N LYS A 77 -0.62 -8.86 -10.84
CA LYS A 77 -1.63 -9.11 -9.79
C LYS A 77 -2.99 -8.52 -10.18
N TRP A 78 -3.02 -7.36 -10.82
CA TRP A 78 -4.25 -6.74 -11.30
C TRP A 78 -4.89 -7.55 -12.44
N SER A 79 -4.11 -8.00 -13.42
CA SER A 79 -4.59 -8.85 -14.51
C SER A 79 -5.23 -10.14 -14.00
N ARG A 80 -4.76 -10.69 -12.87
CA ARG A 80 -5.42 -11.81 -12.20
C ARG A 80 -6.81 -11.44 -11.66
N LEU A 81 -6.97 -10.26 -11.08
CA LEU A 81 -8.28 -9.79 -10.60
C LEU A 81 -9.24 -9.59 -11.78
N GLU A 82 -8.75 -9.04 -12.89
CA GLU A 82 -9.55 -8.93 -14.12
C GLU A 82 -10.00 -10.28 -14.64
N GLU A 83 -9.11 -11.28 -14.66
CA GLU A 83 -9.46 -12.63 -15.09
C GLU A 83 -10.50 -13.27 -14.16
N PHE A 84 -10.40 -13.04 -12.85
CA PHE A 84 -11.41 -13.47 -11.89
C PHE A 84 -12.78 -12.81 -12.16
N ILE A 85 -12.79 -11.51 -12.44
CA ILE A 85 -14.03 -10.78 -12.76
C ILE A 85 -14.67 -11.31 -14.04
N LYS A 86 -13.86 -11.62 -15.07
CA LYS A 86 -14.34 -12.12 -16.36
C LYS A 86 -14.82 -13.57 -16.30
N SER A 87 -14.06 -14.45 -15.65
CA SER A 87 -14.28 -15.90 -15.68
C SER A 87 -15.04 -16.44 -14.47
N GLY A 88 -15.15 -15.65 -13.39
CA GLY A 88 -15.66 -16.09 -12.09
C GLY A 88 -14.76 -17.12 -11.38
N LYS A 89 -13.57 -17.42 -11.92
CA LYS A 89 -12.68 -18.48 -11.44
C LYS A 89 -11.29 -17.92 -11.16
N LEU A 90 -10.69 -18.40 -10.08
CA LEU A 90 -9.27 -18.20 -9.82
C LEU A 90 -8.49 -19.38 -10.42
N MET A 91 -7.62 -19.09 -11.37
CA MET A 91 -6.82 -20.11 -12.05
C MET A 91 -5.63 -20.58 -11.20
N VAL A 92 -5.13 -19.72 -10.31
CA VAL A 92 -4.01 -20.02 -9.40
C VAL A 92 -4.56 -20.57 -8.08
N LYS A 93 -4.28 -21.84 -7.81
CA LYS A 93 -4.68 -22.50 -6.56
C LYS A 93 -3.90 -21.92 -5.37
N GLY A 94 -4.61 -21.57 -4.30
CA GLY A 94 -4.00 -21.21 -3.02
C GLY A 94 -3.86 -19.71 -2.73
N GLU A 95 -4.36 -18.83 -3.61
CA GLU A 95 -4.36 -17.38 -3.35
C GLU A 95 -5.75 -16.81 -3.68
N SER A 96 -6.38 -16.17 -2.70
CA SER A 96 -7.73 -15.62 -2.82
C SER A 96 -7.71 -14.23 -3.45
N VAL A 97 -8.90 -13.71 -3.80
CA VAL A 97 -9.07 -12.30 -4.21
C VAL A 97 -8.59 -11.36 -3.10
N LYS A 98 -8.91 -11.67 -1.84
CA LYS A 98 -8.47 -10.87 -0.69
C LYS A 98 -6.95 -10.84 -0.57
N ASP A 99 -6.29 -11.99 -0.77
CA ASP A 99 -4.83 -12.07 -0.71
C ASP A 99 -4.19 -11.26 -1.84
N THR A 100 -4.75 -11.33 -3.05
CA THR A 100 -4.27 -10.55 -4.20
C THR A 100 -4.41 -9.04 -3.97
N LEU A 101 -5.55 -8.60 -3.41
CA LEU A 101 -5.77 -7.19 -3.06
C LEU A 101 -4.82 -6.73 -1.94
N MET A 102 -4.56 -7.57 -0.94
CA MET A 102 -3.61 -7.26 0.13
C MET A 102 -2.17 -7.19 -0.39
N ASP A 103 -1.80 -8.09 -1.31
CA ASP A 103 -0.51 -8.03 -2.01
C ASP A 103 -0.35 -6.72 -2.77
N ASN A 104 -1.38 -6.29 -3.50
CA ASN A 104 -1.36 -5.00 -4.19
C ASN A 104 -1.20 -3.83 -3.21
N ALA A 105 -1.90 -3.83 -2.07
CA ALA A 105 -1.73 -2.80 -1.05
C ALA A 105 -0.27 -2.73 -0.54
N VAL A 106 0.34 -3.88 -0.25
CA VAL A 106 1.76 -3.95 0.15
C VAL A 106 2.67 -3.41 -0.96
N TYR A 107 2.49 -3.84 -2.21
CA TYR A 107 3.31 -3.36 -3.32
C TYR A 107 3.12 -1.86 -3.60
N SER A 108 1.92 -1.30 -3.42
CA SER A 108 1.70 0.13 -3.56
C SER A 108 2.48 0.93 -2.51
N ILE A 109 2.55 0.47 -1.26
CA ILE A 109 3.39 1.12 -0.25
C ILE A 109 4.88 1.00 -0.60
N LEU A 110 5.33 -0.17 -1.05
CA LEU A 110 6.72 -0.36 -1.48
C LEU A 110 7.07 0.49 -2.71
N ALA A 111 6.11 0.70 -3.62
CA ALA A 111 6.27 1.56 -4.78
C ALA A 111 6.46 3.02 -4.37
N ILE A 112 5.70 3.50 -3.37
CA ILE A 112 5.88 4.86 -2.82
C ILE A 112 7.30 5.04 -2.30
N ILE A 113 7.80 4.10 -1.48
CA ILE A 113 9.16 4.18 -0.93
C ILE A 113 10.21 4.23 -2.05
N LEU A 114 10.11 3.35 -3.05
CA LEU A 114 11.06 3.33 -4.16
C LEU A 114 10.94 4.56 -5.08
N TYR A 115 9.75 5.15 -5.17
CA TYR A 115 9.54 6.38 -5.92
C TYR A 115 10.20 7.56 -5.20
N GLU A 116 9.95 7.73 -3.90
CA GLU A 116 10.57 8.78 -3.08
C GLU A 116 12.11 8.68 -3.12
N GLU A 117 12.68 7.47 -2.97
CA GLU A 117 14.13 7.27 -3.10
C GLU A 117 14.67 7.64 -4.50
N GLN A 118 13.88 7.41 -5.55
CA GLN A 118 14.26 7.77 -6.91
C GLN A 118 14.25 9.30 -7.08
N GLU A 119 13.24 10.00 -6.56
CA GLU A 119 13.16 11.47 -6.60
C GLU A 119 14.33 12.11 -5.85
N GLU A 120 14.76 11.52 -4.73
CA GLU A 120 15.93 12.00 -3.98
C GLU A 120 17.25 11.77 -4.71
N ALA A 121 17.38 10.65 -5.43
CA ALA A 121 18.60 10.29 -6.15
C ALA A 121 18.77 11.05 -7.46
N ASP A 122 17.67 11.31 -8.18
CA ASP A 122 17.67 12.03 -9.45
C ASP A 122 16.40 12.91 -9.60
N PRO A 123 16.45 14.17 -9.10
CA PRO A 123 15.30 15.07 -9.13
C PRO A 123 14.87 15.51 -10.54
N ASP A 124 15.72 15.33 -11.56
CA ASP A 124 15.44 15.71 -12.96
C ASP A 124 14.86 14.54 -13.77
N ASP A 125 14.91 13.32 -13.21
CA ASP A 125 14.42 12.07 -13.80
C ASP A 125 13.23 11.49 -12.99
N THR A 126 12.38 12.40 -12.51
CA THR A 126 11.03 12.03 -12.05
C THR A 126 10.22 11.65 -13.27
N LEU A 127 9.45 10.55 -13.18
CA LEU A 127 8.54 10.09 -14.24
C LEU A 127 7.36 11.06 -14.35
N GLY A 128 7.64 12.27 -14.83
CA GLY A 128 6.77 13.41 -14.83
C GLY A 128 6.46 13.87 -13.42
N ASP A 129 6.75 15.15 -13.15
CA ASP A 129 5.70 15.98 -12.57
C ASP A 129 4.42 15.70 -13.37
N ALA A 130 3.61 14.75 -12.91
CA ALA A 130 2.24 14.63 -13.36
C ALA A 130 1.53 15.86 -12.79
N GLN A 131 1.82 17.02 -13.40
CA GLN A 131 0.97 18.18 -13.33
C GLN A 131 -0.39 17.64 -13.74
N CYS A 132 -1.28 17.48 -12.75
CA CYS A 132 -2.69 17.40 -13.03
C CYS A 132 -3.03 18.67 -13.81
N GLU A 133 -3.00 18.59 -15.14
CA GLU A 133 -3.81 19.47 -15.97
C GLU A 133 -5.25 19.19 -15.53
N GLN A 134 -5.74 20.03 -14.63
CA GLN A 134 -7.13 20.00 -14.23
C GLN A 134 -7.98 20.40 -15.44
N PRO A 135 -9.14 19.76 -15.66
CA PRO A 135 -10.04 20.08 -16.77
C PRO A 135 -10.64 21.48 -16.66
#